data_AF-A0A6G7XX89-F1
#
_entry.id   AF-A0A6G7XX89-F1
#
_cell.length_a   1.000
_cell.length_b   1.000
_cell.length_c   1.000
_cell.angle_alpha   90.00
_cell.angle_beta   90.00
_cell.angle_gamma   90.00
#
_symmetry.space_group_name_H-M   'P 1'
#
loop_
_entity.id
_entity.type
_entity.pdbx_description
1 polymer ?
#
loop_
_entity_poly.entity_id
_entity_poly.type
_entity_poly.pdbx_seq_one_letter_code
_entity_poly.pdbx_strand_id
1 'polypeptide(L)'
;MKRLMVILLLLASFLPIHADIEVWEGNITDIQEPGTYYVKVSTTNSDGELVSTLVKTVITSDNTIIIANEAIDAHDFQVGIGEVSSMGIDAIIRKSKAKAWNVETGARIPISQMTINRESTSSYAITLATDSQLSITIRAIEKEDTPITWDTLDFRPQEFKNISNRYVQLSILLVFLFPLVLLMIAHTGFSRKVRQANEVLFKRK
;
A
#
# COMPACT_ATOMS: atom_id res chain seq x y z
N MET A 1 -3.97 -11.04 51.91
CA MET A 1 -3.50 -10.52 50.61
C MET A 1 -2.75 -11.57 49.77
N LYS A 2 -1.77 -12.32 50.31
CA LYS A 2 -1.02 -13.35 49.53
C LYS A 2 -1.87 -14.45 48.88
N ARG A 3 -2.97 -14.90 49.51
CA ARG A 3 -3.84 -15.95 48.95
C ARG A 3 -4.72 -15.49 47.78
N LEU A 4 -5.07 -14.19 47.72
CA LEU A 4 -5.85 -13.61 46.61
C LEU A 4 -5.00 -13.50 45.34
N MET A 5 -3.71 -13.17 45.51
CA MET A 5 -2.75 -13.02 44.41
C MET A 5 -2.40 -14.35 43.74
N VAL A 6 -2.36 -15.45 44.50
CA VAL A 6 -2.13 -16.80 43.94
C VAL A 6 -3.33 -17.27 43.11
N ILE A 7 -4.56 -16.98 43.54
CA ILE A 7 -5.77 -17.32 42.79
C ILE A 7 -5.87 -16.52 41.48
N LEU A 8 -5.49 -15.24 41.50
CA LEU A 8 -5.46 -14.40 40.29
C LEU A 8 -4.43 -14.90 39.26
N LEU A 9 -3.26 -15.36 39.72
CA LEU A 9 -2.21 -15.91 38.86
C LEU A 9 -2.63 -17.25 38.22
N LEU A 10 -3.36 -18.07 38.98
CA LEU A 10 -3.87 -19.36 38.52
C LEU A 10 -5.03 -19.18 37.52
N LEU A 11 -5.87 -18.15 37.69
CA LEU A 11 -6.91 -17.79 36.72
C LEU A 11 -6.31 -17.31 35.39
N ALA A 12 -5.19 -16.59 35.42
CA ALA A 12 -4.51 -16.10 34.21
C ALA A 12 -3.91 -17.24 33.37
N SER A 13 -3.49 -18.35 34.00
CA SER A 13 -2.99 -19.54 33.27
C SER A 13 -4.06 -20.38 32.57
N PHE A 14 -5.34 -20.12 32.84
CA PHE A 14 -6.48 -20.77 32.17
C PHE A 14 -7.04 -19.96 30.99
N LEU A 15 -6.44 -18.82 30.64
CA LEU A 15 -6.79 -18.15 29.39
C LEU A 15 -6.16 -18.96 28.24
N PRO A 16 -6.95 -19.61 27.39
CA PRO A 16 -6.41 -20.30 26.24
C PRO A 16 -5.80 -19.24 25.30
N ILE A 17 -4.48 -19.30 25.13
CA ILE A 17 -3.78 -18.55 24.08
C ILE A 17 -4.19 -19.19 22.75
N HIS A 18 -5.33 -18.76 22.21
CA HIS A 18 -5.63 -19.04 20.82
C HIS A 18 -4.76 -18.09 20.01
N ALA A 19 -3.75 -18.63 19.31
CA ALA A 19 -3.16 -17.92 18.20
C ALA A 19 -4.29 -17.75 17.17
N ASP A 20 -4.85 -16.53 17.11
CA ASP A 20 -5.90 -16.22 16.17
C ASP A 20 -5.30 -16.31 14.77
N ILE A 21 -5.79 -17.25 13.95
CA ILE A 21 -5.34 -17.37 12.57
C ILE A 21 -6.01 -16.23 11.82
N GLU A 22 -5.22 -15.23 11.45
CA GLU A 22 -5.71 -14.13 10.62
C GLU A 22 -6.02 -14.66 9.21
N VAL A 23 -7.31 -14.78 8.90
CA VAL A 23 -7.79 -15.21 7.58
C VAL A 23 -7.89 -13.98 6.68
N TRP A 24 -7.19 -14.00 5.56
CA TRP A 24 -7.30 -12.95 4.56
C TRP A 24 -8.55 -13.16 3.72
N GLU A 25 -9.50 -12.21 3.77
CA GLU A 25 -10.75 -12.25 3.00
C GLU A 25 -10.66 -11.56 1.63
N GLY A 26 -9.48 -11.04 1.23
CA GLY A 26 -9.25 -10.37 -0.04
C GLY A 26 -8.76 -11.30 -1.16
N ASN A 27 -8.54 -10.74 -2.36
CA ASN A 27 -7.88 -11.48 -3.43
C ASN A 27 -6.40 -11.67 -3.06
N ILE A 28 -5.86 -12.86 -3.32
CA ILE A 28 -4.44 -13.15 -3.10
C ILE A 28 -3.53 -12.26 -3.94
N THR A 29 -4.02 -11.77 -5.09
CA THR A 29 -3.26 -10.84 -5.96
C THR A 29 -3.05 -9.47 -5.35
N ASP A 30 -3.79 -9.12 -4.29
CA ASP A 30 -3.70 -7.82 -3.64
C ASP A 30 -2.64 -7.80 -2.52
N ILE A 31 -2.08 -8.97 -2.18
CA ILE A 31 -1.05 -9.11 -1.15
C ILE A 31 0.30 -8.67 -1.74
N GLN A 32 0.81 -7.55 -1.23
CA GLN A 32 2.10 -7.00 -1.68
C GLN A 32 3.26 -7.29 -0.73
N GLU A 33 2.97 -7.73 0.50
CA GLU A 33 3.98 -7.95 1.53
C GLU A 33 4.28 -9.44 1.72
N PRO A 34 5.56 -9.84 1.80
CA PRO A 34 5.94 -11.18 2.19
C PRO A 34 5.34 -11.60 3.54
N GLY A 35 4.92 -12.85 3.63
CA GLY A 35 4.21 -13.37 4.80
C GLY A 35 3.52 -14.72 4.54
N THR A 36 3.02 -15.33 5.60
CA THR A 36 2.11 -16.49 5.51
C THR A 36 0.68 -16.03 5.68
N TYR A 37 -0.18 -16.41 4.74
CA TYR A 37 -1.59 -16.02 4.68
C TYR A 37 -2.46 -17.26 4.55
N TYR A 38 -3.66 -17.21 5.11
CA TYR A 38 -4.69 -18.24 4.95
C TYR A 38 -5.75 -17.73 3.99
N VAL A 39 -5.80 -18.32 2.81
CA VAL A 39 -6.70 -17.92 1.72
C VAL A 39 -7.88 -18.87 1.65
N LYS A 40 -9.09 -18.33 1.61
CA LYS A 40 -10.31 -19.12 1.46
C LYS A 40 -10.53 -19.47 -0.01
N VAL A 41 -10.52 -20.77 -0.31
CA VAL A 41 -10.87 -21.29 -1.63
C VAL A 41 -12.26 -21.91 -1.54
N SER A 42 -13.17 -21.49 -2.41
CA SER A 42 -14.54 -22.00 -2.47
C SER A 42 -14.88 -22.56 -3.84
N THR A 43 -15.63 -23.67 -3.85
CA THR A 43 -16.24 -24.26 -5.05
C THR A 43 -17.71 -24.57 -4.76
N THR A 44 -18.50 -24.78 -5.81
CA THR A 44 -19.88 -25.26 -5.68
C THR A 44 -19.92 -26.75 -6.03
N ASN A 45 -20.49 -27.59 -5.17
CA ASN A 45 -20.65 -29.02 -5.46
C ASN A 45 -21.76 -29.25 -6.51
N SER A 46 -21.95 -30.51 -6.92
CA SER A 46 -23.00 -30.90 -7.88
C SER A 46 -24.42 -30.58 -7.40
N ASP A 47 -24.61 -30.42 -6.09
CA ASP A 47 -25.89 -30.14 -5.44
C ASP A 47 -26.16 -28.63 -5.28
N GLY A 48 -25.24 -27.77 -5.75
CA GLY A 48 -25.38 -26.32 -5.68
C GLY A 48 -24.91 -25.70 -4.36
N GLU A 49 -24.33 -26.48 -3.45
CA GLU A 49 -23.83 -25.99 -2.16
C GLU A 49 -22.40 -25.45 -2.30
N LEU A 50 -22.15 -24.29 -1.66
CA LEU A 50 -20.82 -23.72 -1.54
C LEU A 50 -20.01 -24.50 -0.51
N VAL A 51 -18.92 -25.13 -0.96
CA VAL A 51 -17.92 -25.77 -0.11
C VAL A 51 -16.67 -24.91 -0.12
N SER A 52 -16.16 -24.57 1.07
CA SER A 52 -14.93 -23.77 1.19
C SER A 52 -13.91 -24.42 2.11
N THR A 53 -12.63 -24.19 1.81
CA THR A 53 -11.49 -24.61 2.62
C THR A 53 -10.47 -23.49 2.72
N LEU A 54 -9.65 -23.51 3.77
CA LEU A 54 -8.53 -22.59 3.91
C LEU A 54 -7.26 -23.25 3.36
N VAL A 55 -6.56 -22.53 2.50
CA VAL A 55 -5.25 -22.92 1.95
C VAL A 55 -4.21 -21.97 2.52
N LYS A 56 -3.17 -22.54 3.15
CA LYS A 56 -2.00 -21.78 3.61
C LYS A 56 -1.15 -21.41 2.40
N THR A 57 -0.83 -20.13 2.25
CA THR A 57 0.05 -19.63 1.19
C THR A 57 1.14 -18.77 1.78
N VAL A 58 2.38 -19.02 1.35
CA VAL A 58 3.55 -18.25 1.75
C VAL A 58 3.94 -17.37 0.57
N ILE A 59 3.88 -16.07 0.78
CA ILE A 59 4.29 -15.05 -0.18
C ILE A 59 5.70 -14.61 0.18
N THR A 60 6.60 -14.62 -0.80
CA THR A 60 8.02 -14.28 -0.65
C THR A 60 8.40 -13.16 -1.62
N SER A 61 9.43 -12.39 -1.27
CA SER A 61 10.15 -11.54 -2.20
C SER A 61 11.47 -12.20 -2.63
N ASP A 62 12.18 -11.60 -3.59
CA ASP A 62 13.51 -12.06 -4.01
C ASP A 62 14.53 -12.06 -2.86
N ASN A 63 14.32 -11.21 -1.84
CA ASN A 63 15.19 -11.09 -0.68
C ASN A 63 14.80 -12.01 0.48
N THR A 64 13.68 -12.72 0.39
CA THR A 64 13.20 -13.55 1.50
C THR A 64 14.11 -14.77 1.69
N ILE A 65 14.63 -14.93 2.90
CA ILE A 65 15.38 -16.11 3.32
C ILE A 65 14.49 -16.97 4.21
N ILE A 66 14.36 -18.26 3.89
CA ILE A 66 13.58 -19.23 4.67
C ILE A 66 14.49 -20.36 5.14
N ILE A 67 14.51 -20.61 6.44
CA ILE A 67 15.18 -21.76 7.04
C ILE A 67 14.21 -22.43 8.00
N ALA A 68 13.96 -23.73 7.78
CA ALA A 68 12.96 -24.50 8.52
C ALA A 68 11.59 -23.80 8.52
N ASN A 69 11.07 -23.43 9.71
CA ASN A 69 9.75 -22.82 9.88
C ASN A 69 9.82 -21.30 10.07
N GLU A 70 10.95 -20.67 9.75
CA GLU A 70 11.16 -19.25 9.94
C GLU A 70 11.62 -18.59 8.63
N ALA A 71 11.06 -17.41 8.38
CA ALA A 71 11.41 -16.58 7.25
C ALA A 71 11.81 -15.18 7.74
N ILE A 72 12.76 -14.57 7.04
CA ILE A 72 13.14 -13.16 7.21
C ILE A 72 13.20 -12.49 5.85
N ASP A 73 12.70 -11.27 5.76
CA ASP A 73 12.72 -10.43 4.58
C ASP A 73 13.13 -9.01 4.96
N ALA A 74 13.89 -8.34 4.11
CA ALA A 74 14.31 -6.96 4.27
C ALA A 74 14.80 -6.38 2.93
N HIS A 75 14.79 -5.06 2.83
CA HIS A 75 15.23 -4.34 1.65
C HIS A 75 16.30 -3.29 1.97
N ASP A 76 17.13 -3.04 0.96
CA ASP A 76 18.08 -1.94 0.96
C ASP A 76 17.35 -0.60 1.06
N PHE A 77 18.00 0.39 1.67
CA PHE A 77 17.40 1.71 1.86
C PHE A 77 18.44 2.83 1.81
N GLN A 78 17.94 4.07 1.68
CA GLN A 78 18.76 5.28 1.64
C GLN A 78 18.39 6.21 2.80
N VAL A 79 19.39 6.90 3.33
CA VAL A 79 19.26 7.87 4.43
C VAL A 79 20.21 9.04 4.24
N GLY A 80 20.01 10.10 5.03
CA GLY A 80 20.93 11.24 5.07
C GLY A 80 22.33 10.86 5.54
N ILE A 81 23.31 11.66 5.16
CA ILE A 81 24.71 11.47 5.57
C ILE A 81 24.83 11.47 7.10
N GLY A 82 25.56 10.48 7.63
CA GLY A 82 25.77 10.29 9.06
C GLY A 82 24.62 9.66 9.84
N GLU A 83 23.46 9.41 9.22
CA GLU A 83 22.30 8.88 9.93
C GLU A 83 22.49 7.42 10.38
N VAL A 84 23.05 6.55 9.53
CA VAL A 84 23.09 5.09 9.75
C VAL A 84 23.73 4.74 11.09
N SER A 85 24.84 5.41 11.43
CA SER A 85 25.61 5.12 12.66
C SER A 85 24.86 5.49 13.94
N SER A 86 23.84 6.34 13.85
CA SER A 86 23.01 6.77 14.99
C SER A 86 21.68 6.01 15.10
N MET A 87 21.34 5.18 14.11
CA MET A 87 20.07 4.48 14.06
C MET A 87 20.05 3.27 14.99
N GLY A 88 19.01 3.19 15.83
CA GLY A 88 18.66 1.99 16.57
C GLY A 88 18.00 0.94 15.66
N ILE A 89 17.97 -0.31 16.13
CA ILE A 89 17.41 -1.46 15.39
C ILE A 89 15.98 -1.22 14.88
N ASP A 90 15.12 -0.57 15.67
CA ASP A 90 13.74 -0.27 15.25
C ASP A 90 13.68 0.70 14.07
N ALA A 91 14.60 1.66 13.99
CA ALA A 91 14.66 2.62 12.89
C ALA A 91 15.12 1.93 11.60
N ILE A 92 16.10 1.03 11.71
CA ILE A 92 16.57 0.18 10.62
C ILE A 92 15.44 -0.72 10.14
N ILE A 93 14.78 -1.46 11.03
CA ILE A 93 13.65 -2.33 10.71
C ILE A 93 12.57 -1.57 9.92
N ARG A 94 12.22 -0.35 10.34
CA ARG A 94 11.24 0.48 9.62
C ARG A 94 11.72 0.90 8.23
N LYS A 95 12.97 1.36 8.10
CA LYS A 95 13.53 1.85 6.84
C LYS A 95 13.75 0.72 5.83
N SER A 96 14.22 -0.43 6.29
CA SER A 96 14.43 -1.62 5.47
C SER A 96 13.18 -2.45 5.27
N LYS A 97 12.06 -2.08 5.91
CA LYS A 97 10.83 -2.87 5.98
C LYS A 97 11.10 -4.32 6.42
N ALA A 98 12.05 -4.51 7.34
CA ALA A 98 12.43 -5.85 7.76
C ALA A 98 11.30 -6.55 8.51
N LYS A 99 11.07 -7.82 8.19
CA LYS A 99 10.02 -8.65 8.80
C LYS A 99 10.55 -10.07 8.94
N ALA A 100 10.36 -10.65 10.12
CA ALA A 100 10.54 -12.08 10.32
C ALA A 100 9.22 -12.70 10.79
N TRP A 101 8.93 -13.91 10.33
CA TRP A 101 7.69 -14.61 10.66
C TRP A 101 7.87 -16.13 10.63
N ASN A 102 7.00 -16.80 11.36
CA ASN A 102 6.88 -18.23 11.34
C ASN A 102 6.09 -18.66 10.09
N VAL A 103 6.68 -19.49 9.25
CA VAL A 103 6.11 -19.89 7.95
C VAL A 103 4.87 -20.77 8.11
N GLU A 104 4.77 -21.51 9.21
CA GLU A 104 3.63 -22.37 9.53
C GLU A 104 2.41 -21.55 9.98
N THR A 105 2.61 -20.60 10.89
CA THR A 105 1.52 -19.91 11.60
C THR A 105 1.27 -18.49 11.10
N GLY A 106 2.24 -17.89 10.39
CA GLY A 106 2.24 -16.45 10.07
C GLY A 106 2.60 -15.55 11.25
N ALA A 107 2.85 -16.10 12.44
CA ALA A 107 3.16 -15.33 13.63
C ALA A 107 4.47 -14.53 13.45
N ARG A 108 4.46 -13.26 13.86
CA ARG A 108 5.64 -12.40 13.80
C ARG A 108 6.72 -12.92 14.74
N ILE A 109 7.95 -12.99 14.23
CA ILE A 109 9.14 -13.30 15.01
C ILE A 109 9.94 -12.01 15.21
N PRO A 110 10.37 -11.68 16.43
CA PRO A 110 11.14 -10.48 16.68
C PRO A 110 12.54 -10.57 16.06
N ILE A 111 12.94 -9.48 15.38
CA ILE A 111 14.32 -9.25 14.96
C ILE A 111 14.99 -8.49 16.10
N SER A 112 15.91 -9.14 16.80
CA SER A 112 16.47 -8.69 18.07
C SER A 112 17.96 -8.32 17.98
N GLN A 113 18.64 -8.77 16.92
CA GLN A 113 20.07 -8.59 16.73
C GLN A 113 20.36 -7.76 15.49
N MET A 114 21.36 -6.89 15.59
CA MET A 114 21.80 -6.03 14.50
C MET A 114 23.31 -5.82 14.58
N THR A 115 23.97 -5.99 13.43
CA THR A 115 25.38 -5.66 13.23
C THR A 115 25.51 -4.70 12.05
N ILE A 116 26.23 -3.60 12.24
CA ILE A 116 26.47 -2.60 11.19
C ILE A 116 27.95 -2.62 10.83
N ASN A 117 28.24 -2.89 9.56
CA ASN A 117 29.59 -2.88 9.00
C ASN A 117 29.67 -1.81 7.92
N ARG A 118 30.55 -0.83 8.10
CA ARG A 118 30.79 0.20 7.08
C ARG A 118 31.65 -0.39 5.96
N GLU A 119 31.13 -0.41 4.73
CA GLU A 119 31.83 -0.92 3.54
C GLU A 119 32.60 0.19 2.80
N SER A 120 32.08 1.41 2.80
CA SER A 120 32.70 2.58 2.16
C SER A 120 32.34 3.87 2.89
N THR A 121 32.74 5.04 2.36
CA THR A 121 32.40 6.35 2.95
C THR A 121 30.90 6.57 3.10
N SER A 122 30.08 5.94 2.24
CA SER A 122 28.63 6.14 2.17
C SER A 122 27.82 4.85 2.06
N SER A 123 28.44 3.67 2.20
CA SER A 123 27.75 2.37 2.12
C SER A 123 28.00 1.55 3.38
N TYR A 124 26.94 0.93 3.89
CA TYR A 124 26.97 0.06 5.05
C TYR A 124 26.26 -1.26 4.74
N ALA A 125 26.88 -2.36 5.12
CA ALA A 125 26.23 -3.67 5.22
C ALA A 125 25.64 -3.81 6.62
N ILE A 126 24.34 -4.02 6.70
CA ILE A 126 23.61 -4.18 7.96
C ILE A 126 23.05 -5.59 8.02
N THR A 127 23.50 -6.37 8.99
CA THR A 127 22.98 -7.71 9.23
C THR A 127 21.96 -7.67 10.35
N LEU A 128 20.73 -8.07 10.05
CA LEU A 128 19.64 -8.24 10.99
C LEU A 128 19.48 -9.73 11.29
N ALA A 129 19.24 -10.09 12.54
CA ALA A 129 19.01 -11.47 12.93
C ALA A 129 17.94 -11.62 14.02
N THR A 130 17.32 -12.80 14.02
CA THR A 130 16.37 -13.23 15.05
C THR A 130 17.08 -14.05 16.13
N ASP A 131 16.38 -14.33 17.23
CA ASP A 131 16.93 -15.12 18.34
C ASP A 131 17.30 -16.56 17.93
N SER A 132 16.69 -17.09 16.87
CA SER A 132 16.99 -18.40 16.30
C SER A 132 18.22 -18.40 15.38
N GLN A 133 18.92 -17.26 15.27
CA GLN A 133 20.10 -17.02 14.42
C GLN A 133 19.82 -16.99 12.91
N LEU A 134 18.56 -16.94 12.47
CA LEU A 134 18.27 -16.61 11.08
C LEU A 134 18.65 -15.14 10.84
N SER A 135 19.45 -14.88 9.81
CA SER A 135 19.97 -13.54 9.52
C SER A 135 19.83 -13.15 8.05
N ILE A 136 19.64 -11.85 7.81
CA ILE A 136 19.67 -11.22 6.48
C ILE A 136 20.62 -10.02 6.50
N THR A 137 21.35 -9.83 5.41
CA THR A 137 22.22 -8.65 5.23
C THR A 137 21.67 -7.76 4.13
N ILE A 138 21.46 -6.49 4.46
CA ILE A 138 20.98 -5.44 3.55
C ILE A 138 22.01 -4.33 3.43
N ARG A 139 21.87 -3.49 2.41
CA ARG A 139 22.70 -2.31 2.19
C ARG A 139 21.96 -1.03 2.56
N ALA A 140 22.60 -0.20 3.40
CA ALA A 140 22.19 1.17 3.64
C ALA A 140 23.15 2.13 2.92
N ILE A 141 22.62 3.03 2.11
CA ILE A 141 23.40 4.04 1.40
C ILE A 141 23.10 5.42 1.98
N GLU A 142 24.14 6.08 2.48
CA GLU A 142 24.09 7.48 2.86
C GLU A 142 24.18 8.34 1.61
N LYS A 143 23.21 9.20 1.41
CA LYS A 143 23.18 10.16 0.31
C LYS A 143 22.95 11.55 0.89
N GLU A 144 23.53 12.56 0.25
CA GLU A 144 23.18 13.93 0.56
C GLU A 144 21.68 14.10 0.38
N ASP A 145 21.02 14.54 1.45
CA ASP A 145 19.59 14.79 1.40
C ASP A 145 19.43 16.02 0.52
N THR A 146 19.09 15.82 -0.76
CA THR A 146 18.78 16.93 -1.64
C THR A 146 17.38 17.39 -1.26
N PRO A 147 17.21 18.51 -0.51
CA PRO A 147 15.89 18.99 -0.22
C PRO A 147 15.17 19.20 -1.55
N ILE A 148 13.93 18.72 -1.64
CA ILE A 148 13.07 19.04 -2.77
C ILE A 148 12.80 20.54 -2.67
N THR A 149 13.62 21.34 -3.35
CA THR A 149 13.38 22.75 -3.55
C THR A 149 12.55 22.93 -4.81
N TRP A 150 11.79 24.02 -4.88
CA TRP A 150 11.06 24.40 -6.11
C TRP A 150 11.99 24.49 -7.34
N ASP A 151 13.28 24.73 -7.13
CA ASP A 151 14.31 24.76 -8.19
C ASP A 151 14.73 23.36 -8.68
N THR A 152 14.53 22.30 -7.88
CA THR A 152 14.88 20.90 -8.22
C THR A 152 13.70 20.08 -8.75
N LEU A 153 12.47 20.61 -8.63
CA LEU A 153 11.37 20.17 -9.49
C LEU A 153 11.78 20.56 -10.91
N ASP A 154 12.28 19.59 -11.66
CA ASP A 154 12.43 19.65 -13.11
C ASP A 154 11.03 19.77 -13.70
N PHE A 155 10.43 20.96 -13.56
CA PHE A 155 9.26 21.36 -14.30
C PHE A 155 9.74 21.26 -15.74
N ARG A 156 9.27 20.23 -16.45
CA ARG A 156 9.58 20.02 -17.87
C ARG A 156 8.48 20.70 -18.68
N PRO A 157 8.50 22.04 -18.87
CA PRO A 157 7.52 22.70 -19.74
C PRO A 157 7.63 22.22 -21.19
N GLN A 158 8.68 21.45 -21.53
CA GLN A 158 8.84 20.82 -22.83
C GLN A 158 7.70 19.82 -23.14
N GLU A 159 7.05 19.19 -22.16
CA GLU A 159 5.86 18.37 -22.42
C GLU A 159 4.65 19.19 -22.87
N PHE A 160 4.54 20.45 -22.42
CA PHE A 160 3.55 21.41 -22.91
C PHE A 160 3.96 22.04 -24.26
N LYS A 161 5.23 21.94 -24.66
CA LYS A 161 5.76 22.57 -25.87
C LYS A 161 5.31 21.88 -27.16
N ASN A 162 4.77 20.66 -27.05
CA ASN A 162 4.21 19.91 -28.17
C ASN A 162 2.69 20.07 -28.35
N ILE A 163 2.02 20.90 -27.53
CA ILE A 163 0.64 21.29 -27.85
C ILE A 163 0.69 22.20 -29.06
N SER A 164 0.37 21.65 -30.24
CA SER A 164 0.28 22.43 -31.47
C SER A 164 -0.60 23.65 -31.25
N ASN A 165 -0.14 24.82 -31.70
CA ASN A 165 -0.89 26.08 -31.61
C ASN A 165 -2.33 25.95 -32.15
N ARG A 166 -2.55 25.02 -33.10
CA ARG A 166 -3.88 24.68 -33.63
C ARG A 166 -4.82 24.10 -32.57
N TYR A 167 -4.33 23.23 -31.68
CA TYR A 167 -5.15 22.63 -30.62
C TYR A 167 -5.49 23.67 -29.54
N VAL A 168 -4.56 24.56 -29.21
CA VAL A 168 -4.82 25.69 -28.29
C VAL A 168 -5.92 26.58 -28.86
N GLN A 169 -5.80 27.00 -30.14
CA GLN A 169 -6.82 27.82 -30.81
C GLN A 169 -8.20 27.14 -30.86
N LEU A 170 -8.26 25.83 -31.17
CA LEU A 170 -9.50 25.06 -31.16
C LEU A 170 -10.12 25.00 -29.76
N SER A 171 -9.32 24.77 -28.72
CA SER A 171 -9.83 24.69 -27.34
C SER A 171 -10.41 26.02 -26.87
N ILE A 172 -9.75 27.15 -27.19
CA ILE A 172 -10.26 28.49 -26.90
C ILE A 172 -11.58 28.73 -27.65
N LEU A 173 -11.63 28.42 -28.95
CA LEU A 173 -12.84 28.57 -29.76
C LEU A 173 -14.00 27.76 -29.19
N LEU A 174 -13.75 26.53 -28.74
CA LEU A 174 -14.77 25.63 -28.19
C LEU A 174 -15.32 26.14 -26.85
N VAL A 175 -14.46 26.70 -25.99
CA VAL A 175 -14.87 27.34 -24.73
C VAL A 175 -15.80 28.54 -25.00
N PHE A 176 -15.55 29.32 -26.06
CA PHE A 176 -16.43 30.45 -26.43
C PHE A 176 -17.72 30.02 -27.16
N LEU A 177 -17.66 28.98 -28.00
CA LEU A 177 -18.83 28.49 -28.75
C LEU A 177 -19.82 27.71 -27.88
N PHE A 178 -19.33 26.93 -26.92
CA PHE A 178 -20.17 26.09 -26.06
C PHE A 178 -21.33 26.85 -25.38
N PRO A 179 -21.12 28.00 -24.71
CA PRO A 179 -22.22 28.75 -24.10
C PRO A 179 -23.18 29.33 -25.14
N LEU A 180 -22.70 29.70 -26.33
CA LEU A 180 -23.55 30.26 -27.39
C LEU A 180 -24.48 29.19 -27.98
N VAL A 181 -23.99 27.96 -28.13
CA VAL A 181 -24.79 26.80 -28.54
C VAL A 181 -25.84 26.48 -27.47
N LEU A 182 -25.49 26.49 -26.18
CA LEU A 182 -26.45 26.30 -25.09
C LEU A 182 -27.57 27.36 -25.11
N LEU A 183 -27.23 28.63 -25.33
CA LEU A 183 -28.21 29.71 -25.45
C LEU A 183 -29.14 29.51 -26.66
N MET A 184 -28.61 29.06 -27.81
CA MET A 184 -29.42 28.78 -29.00
C MET A 184 -30.41 27.61 -28.75
N ILE A 185 -29.96 26.55 -28.09
CA ILE A 185 -30.83 25.42 -27.71
C ILE A 185 -31.91 25.89 -26.73
N ALA A 186 -31.54 26.67 -25.72
CA ALA A 186 -32.49 27.22 -24.75
C ALA A 186 -33.54 28.12 -25.44
N HIS A 187 -33.10 28.99 -26.35
CA HIS A 187 -33.99 29.90 -27.08
C HIS A 187 -34.98 29.13 -27.98
N THR A 188 -34.50 28.16 -28.75
CA THR A 188 -35.38 27.34 -29.62
C THR A 188 -36.38 26.51 -28.80
N GLY A 189 -35.96 25.97 -27.66
CA GLY A 189 -36.83 25.27 -26.72
C GLY A 189 -37.91 26.18 -26.12
N PHE A 190 -37.54 27.39 -25.72
CA PHE A 190 -38.47 28.38 -25.17
C PHE A 190 -39.49 28.84 -26.22
N SER A 191 -39.04 29.19 -27.43
CA SER A 191 -39.92 29.60 -28.53
C SER A 191 -40.96 28.54 -28.90
N ARG A 192 -40.58 27.25 -28.86
CA ARG A 192 -41.54 26.15 -29.06
C ARG A 192 -42.61 26.11 -27.98
N LYS A 193 -42.22 26.24 -26.70
CA LYS A 193 -43.17 26.25 -25.57
C LYS A 193 -44.11 27.45 -25.60
N VAL A 194 -43.60 28.64 -25.94
CA VAL A 194 -44.41 29.86 -26.10
C VAL A 194 -45.45 29.69 -27.21
N ARG A 195 -45.06 29.12 -28.35
CA ARG A 195 -45.99 28.83 -29.44
C ARG A 195 -47.10 27.86 -29.03
N GLN A 196 -46.74 26.77 -28.33
CA GLN A 196 -47.73 25.82 -27.80
C GLN A 196 -48.69 26.48 -26.80
N ALA A 197 -48.18 27.33 -25.90
CA ALA A 197 -49.00 28.06 -24.94
C ALA A 197 -49.98 29.02 -25.62
N ASN A 198 -49.51 29.77 -26.64
CA ASN A 198 -50.36 30.64 -27.44
C ASN A 198 -51.43 29.85 -28.20
N GLU A 199 -51.08 28.71 -28.80
CA GLU A 199 -52.06 27.85 -29.47
C GLU A 199 -53.15 27.37 -28.50
N VAL A 200 -52.83 27.05 -27.25
CA VAL A 200 -53.83 26.66 -26.23
C VAL A 200 -54.68 27.86 -25.77
N LEU A 201 -54.06 29.02 -25.52
CA LEU A 201 -54.75 30.20 -25.01
C LEU A 201 -55.69 30.83 -26.05
N PHE A 202 -55.31 30.83 -27.33
CA PHE A 202 -56.06 31.50 -28.39
C PHE A 202 -56.99 30.57 -29.20
N LYS A 203 -56.97 29.24 -29.00
CA LYS A 203 -57.95 28.32 -29.60
C LYS A 203 -59.29 28.20 -28.85
N ARG A 204 -59.44 28.82 -27.68
CA ARG A 204 -60.76 28.93 -27.01
C ARG A 204 -61.37 30.30 -27.30
N LYS A 205 -61.92 30.45 -28.51
CA LYS A 205 -62.99 31.40 -28.83
C LYS A 205 -63.80 30.85 -29.99
#